data_AF-A0A2V7UFF8-F1
#
_entry.id   AF-A0A2V7UFF8-F1
#
_cell.length_a   1.000
_cell.length_b   1.000
_cell.length_c   1.000
_cell.angle_alpha   90.00
_cell.angle_beta   90.00
_cell.angle_gamma   90.00
#
_symmetry.space_group_name_H-M   'P 1'
#
loop_
_entity.id
_entity.type
_entity.pdbx_description
1 polymer ?
#
loop_
_entity_poly.entity_id
_entity_poly.type
_entity_poly.pdbx_seq_one_letter_code
_entity_poly.pdbx_strand_id
1 'polypeptide(L)'
;MDKLDRLGWAAGLAFDAYGLRIGVRVNRPEALECLSERLPPGWKPSSSKIVDRLFSLWLGRPRGSARGYHLLYAGMVRRARTLSLDEALDTLESDLRQTVAAFSRDRVFVHAGVVGWHGGAILIPGRSYSGKTSLVRELVRAGAVYYSDEFAVLDGRGRVHPFAKPLSIREGALVRRCSAEELGGVCGVNPLPVRAIVLTGYRVAGHWRPVRLTPGQALLALLAHTVPVRRRPRSALRALQSAVSGAVVLKGVRGEADVAARALLARLGAEAPAVARAS
;
A
#
# COMPACT_ATOMS: atom_id res chain seq x y z
N MET A 1 -23.36 -25.45 4.10
CA MET A 1 -23.89 -24.40 4.99
C MET A 1 -23.05 -24.45 6.25
N ASP A 2 -22.14 -23.49 6.40
CA ASP A 2 -20.94 -23.68 7.19
C ASP A 2 -21.16 -23.30 8.67
N LYS A 3 -20.39 -23.89 9.59
CA LYS A 3 -20.52 -23.64 11.03
C LYS A 3 -20.43 -22.14 11.38
N LEU A 4 -19.67 -21.36 10.61
CA LEU A 4 -19.52 -19.92 10.80
C LEU A 4 -20.77 -19.13 10.40
N ASP A 5 -21.54 -19.61 9.42
CA ASP A 5 -22.74 -18.91 8.94
C ASP A 5 -23.93 -19.03 9.90
N ARG A 6 -23.88 -20.02 10.80
CA ARG A 6 -24.88 -20.25 11.84
C ARG A 6 -24.67 -19.40 13.09
N LEU A 7 -23.61 -18.60 13.13
CA LEU A 7 -23.37 -17.68 14.24
C LEU A 7 -24.32 -16.47 14.14
N GLY A 8 -24.69 -15.90 15.30
CA GLY A 8 -25.57 -14.73 15.39
C GLY A 8 -24.89 -13.45 14.90
N TRP A 9 -24.75 -13.30 13.59
CA TRP A 9 -24.29 -12.07 12.94
C TRP A 9 -25.39 -11.02 13.01
N ALA A 10 -25.07 -9.84 13.53
CA ALA A 10 -26.05 -8.80 13.81
C ALA A 10 -26.06 -7.71 12.73
N ALA A 11 -24.91 -7.46 12.09
CA ALA A 11 -24.78 -6.44 11.06
C ALA A 11 -23.67 -6.79 10.06
N GLY A 12 -23.63 -6.07 8.95
CA GLY A 12 -22.56 -6.16 7.98
C GLY A 12 -22.58 -5.00 7.01
N LEU A 13 -21.44 -4.81 6.34
CA LEU A 13 -21.27 -3.86 5.26
C LEU A 13 -20.66 -4.58 4.04
N ALA A 14 -20.95 -4.08 2.85
CA ALA A 14 -20.30 -4.48 1.62
C ALA A 14 -19.76 -3.25 0.90
N PHE A 15 -18.62 -3.41 0.24
CA PHE A 15 -17.97 -2.34 -0.50
C PHE A 15 -17.19 -2.88 -1.70
N ASP A 16 -17.02 -2.03 -2.69
CA ASP A 16 -16.20 -2.27 -3.87
C ASP A 16 -14.85 -1.54 -3.71
N ALA A 17 -13.74 -2.24 -3.95
CA ALA A 17 -12.38 -1.70 -3.91
C ALA A 17 -11.52 -2.34 -5.01
N TYR A 18 -11.00 -1.54 -5.94
CA TYR A 18 -10.10 -1.98 -7.02
C TYR A 18 -10.60 -3.19 -7.84
N GLY A 19 -11.91 -3.19 -8.15
CA GLY A 19 -12.57 -4.26 -8.91
C GLY A 19 -12.90 -5.51 -8.09
N LEU A 20 -12.85 -5.43 -6.76
CA LEU A 20 -13.24 -6.48 -5.83
C LEU A 20 -14.41 -6.03 -4.97
N ARG A 21 -15.40 -6.91 -4.81
CA ARG A 21 -16.47 -6.74 -3.83
C ARG A 21 -16.17 -7.48 -2.54
N ILE A 22 -16.08 -6.77 -1.44
CA ILE A 22 -15.75 -7.32 -0.12
C ILE A 22 -16.92 -7.08 0.83
N GLY A 23 -17.31 -8.12 1.56
CA GLY A 23 -18.23 -8.04 2.68
C GLY A 23 -17.50 -8.14 4.01
N VAL A 24 -17.95 -7.41 5.01
CA VAL A 24 -17.53 -7.57 6.41
C VAL A 24 -18.78 -7.75 7.25
N ARG A 25 -18.89 -8.87 7.97
CA ARG A 25 -19.97 -9.11 8.92
C ARG A 25 -19.46 -9.08 10.35
N VAL A 26 -20.31 -8.58 11.24
CA VAL A 26 -20.02 -8.40 12.66
C VAL A 26 -21.16 -8.93 13.53
N ASN A 27 -20.83 -9.43 14.71
CA ASN A 27 -21.84 -9.88 15.69
C ASN A 27 -22.41 -8.73 16.53
N ARG A 28 -21.87 -7.51 16.40
CA ARG A 28 -22.31 -6.31 17.11
C ARG A 28 -22.30 -5.10 16.17
N PRO A 29 -23.43 -4.40 15.98
CA PRO A 29 -23.52 -3.27 15.05
C PRO A 29 -22.50 -2.16 15.32
N GLU A 30 -22.20 -1.88 16.60
CA GLU A 30 -21.21 -0.85 17.00
C GLU A 30 -19.83 -1.04 16.35
N ALA A 31 -19.47 -2.29 16.00
CA ALA A 31 -18.20 -2.58 15.35
C ALA A 31 -18.08 -1.96 13.95
N LEU A 32 -19.20 -1.66 13.28
CA LEU A 32 -19.18 -1.10 11.92
C LEU A 32 -18.62 0.33 11.89
N GLU A 33 -18.79 1.11 12.96
CA GLU A 33 -18.29 2.49 13.05
C GLU A 33 -16.76 2.51 13.02
N CYS A 34 -16.12 1.60 13.75
CA CYS A 34 -14.65 1.48 13.74
C CYS A 34 -14.11 0.92 12.41
N LEU A 35 -14.95 0.28 11.59
CA LEU A 35 -14.51 -0.35 10.34
C LEU A 35 -14.34 0.63 9.20
N SER A 36 -15.16 1.68 9.11
CA SER A 36 -15.13 2.63 7.98
C SER A 36 -13.78 3.32 7.81
N GLU A 37 -13.10 3.61 8.93
CA GLU A 37 -11.75 4.21 8.93
C GLU A 37 -10.64 3.22 8.56
N ARG A 38 -10.94 1.93 8.54
CA ARG A 38 -10.00 0.82 8.29
C ARG A 38 -10.16 0.21 6.90
N LEU A 39 -11.09 0.72 6.10
CA LEU A 39 -11.31 0.25 4.74
C LEU A 39 -10.19 0.72 3.79
N PRO A 40 -9.87 -0.05 2.74
CA PRO A 40 -8.83 0.33 1.79
C PRO A 40 -9.09 1.69 1.13
N PRO A 41 -8.04 2.51 0.85
CA PRO A 41 -8.21 3.79 0.18
C PRO A 41 -9.01 3.68 -1.13
N GLY A 42 -9.96 4.58 -1.34
CA GLY A 42 -10.80 4.62 -2.56
C GLY A 42 -11.93 3.60 -2.61
N TRP A 43 -12.27 2.95 -1.50
CA TRP A 43 -13.45 2.08 -1.41
C TRP A 43 -14.75 2.84 -1.71
N LYS A 44 -15.78 2.09 -2.15
CA LYS A 44 -17.13 2.62 -2.37
C LYS A 44 -18.17 1.68 -1.76
N PRO A 45 -19.21 2.18 -1.08
CA PRO A 45 -20.26 1.32 -0.53
C PRO A 45 -20.95 0.52 -1.63
N SER A 46 -21.36 -0.71 -1.31
CA SER A 46 -22.04 -1.63 -2.21
C SER A 46 -23.28 -2.20 -1.53
N SER A 47 -24.42 -2.17 -2.21
CA SER A 47 -25.68 -2.74 -1.70
C SER A 47 -25.85 -4.24 -2.01
N SER A 48 -24.91 -4.82 -2.77
CA SER A 48 -24.98 -6.22 -3.18
C SER A 48 -24.78 -7.18 -2.00
N LYS A 49 -25.68 -8.16 -1.88
CA LYS A 49 -25.59 -9.23 -0.86
C LYS A 49 -24.55 -10.31 -1.21
N ILE A 50 -24.21 -10.44 -2.50
CA ILE A 50 -23.17 -11.37 -2.98
C ILE A 50 -21.85 -10.61 -3.04
N VAL A 51 -20.81 -11.18 -2.45
CA VAL A 51 -19.47 -10.59 -2.36
C VAL A 51 -18.42 -11.60 -2.85
N ASP A 52 -17.31 -11.11 -3.40
CA ASP A 52 -16.20 -11.97 -3.82
C ASP A 52 -15.46 -12.54 -2.61
N ARG A 53 -15.35 -11.75 -1.54
CA ARG A 53 -14.64 -12.11 -0.30
C ARG A 53 -15.44 -11.65 0.91
N LEU A 54 -15.48 -12.49 1.94
CA LEU A 54 -16.17 -12.20 3.19
C LEU A 54 -15.17 -12.23 4.35
N PHE A 55 -15.17 -11.15 5.14
CA PHE A 55 -14.53 -11.10 6.44
C PHE A 55 -15.59 -11.19 7.53
N SER A 56 -15.27 -11.89 8.61
CA SER A 56 -16.16 -12.04 9.76
C SER A 56 -15.42 -11.65 11.03
N LEU A 57 -15.84 -10.56 11.67
CA LEU A 57 -15.27 -10.08 12.92
C LEU A 57 -16.26 -10.36 14.06
N TRP A 58 -15.83 -11.20 15.00
CA TRP A 58 -16.59 -11.53 16.19
C TRP A 58 -16.00 -10.81 17.39
N LEU A 59 -16.79 -9.96 18.04
CA LEU A 59 -16.43 -9.31 19.29
C LEU A 59 -16.81 -10.20 20.48
N GLY A 60 -15.81 -10.69 21.18
CA GLY A 60 -16.00 -11.42 22.43
C GLY A 60 -16.48 -10.51 23.55
N ARG A 61 -17.30 -11.06 24.45
CA ARG A 61 -17.58 -10.46 25.76
C ARG A 61 -17.06 -11.39 26.84
N PRO A 62 -16.45 -10.88 27.92
CA PRO A 62 -16.20 -11.69 29.10
C PRO A 62 -17.52 -12.30 29.60
N ARG A 63 -17.48 -13.56 30.03
CA ARG A 63 -18.61 -14.23 30.70
C ARG A 63 -18.09 -14.94 31.94
N GLY A 64 -18.40 -14.40 33.11
CA GLY A 64 -17.82 -14.87 34.38
C GLY A 64 -16.29 -14.78 34.34
N SER A 65 -15.59 -15.88 34.64
CA SER A 65 -14.13 -15.98 34.55
C SER A 65 -13.59 -16.19 33.12
N ALA A 66 -14.46 -16.45 32.13
CA ALA A 66 -14.04 -16.71 30.77
C ALA A 66 -13.69 -15.42 30.00
N ARG A 67 -12.50 -15.41 29.40
CA ARG A 67 -12.00 -14.30 28.58
C ARG A 67 -12.78 -14.16 27.26
N GLY A 68 -13.23 -12.95 26.96
CA GLY A 68 -13.95 -12.61 25.73
C GLY A 68 -13.01 -12.33 24.57
N TYR A 69 -12.55 -13.36 23.86
CA TYR A 69 -11.69 -13.17 22.69
C TYR A 69 -12.43 -12.55 21.50
N HIS A 70 -11.81 -11.57 20.86
CA HIS A 70 -12.14 -11.12 19.52
C HIS A 70 -11.56 -12.11 18.50
N LEU A 71 -12.37 -12.48 17.50
CA LEU A 71 -11.98 -13.41 16.45
C LEU A 71 -12.17 -12.75 15.09
N LEU A 72 -11.16 -12.87 14.23
CA LEU A 72 -11.23 -12.43 12.84
C LEU A 72 -11.10 -13.62 11.91
N TYR A 73 -11.98 -13.70 10.91
CA TYR A 73 -11.92 -14.69 9.85
C TYR A 73 -11.91 -14.03 8.47
N ALA A 74 -11.10 -14.59 7.56
CA ALA A 74 -11.17 -14.34 6.13
C ALA A 74 -11.72 -15.60 5.46
N GLY A 75 -12.99 -15.56 5.03
CA GLY A 75 -13.77 -16.76 4.75
C GLY A 75 -13.82 -17.66 5.98
N MET A 76 -13.24 -18.86 5.87
CA MET A 76 -13.18 -19.86 6.94
C MET A 76 -11.84 -19.87 7.70
N VAL A 77 -10.85 -19.11 7.23
CA VAL A 77 -9.51 -19.09 7.85
C VAL A 77 -9.50 -18.07 8.97
N ARG A 78 -9.22 -18.52 10.21
CA ARG A 78 -9.02 -17.62 11.35
C ARG A 78 -7.71 -16.86 11.19
N ARG A 79 -7.78 -15.53 11.21
CA ARG A 79 -6.64 -14.62 11.04
C ARG A 79 -6.18 -14.03 12.37
N ALA A 80 -7.11 -13.82 13.31
CA ALA A 80 -6.78 -13.39 14.67
C ALA A 80 -7.64 -14.08 15.72
N ARG A 81 -7.06 -14.24 16.90
CA ARG A 81 -7.74 -14.52 18.18
C ARG A 81 -7.00 -13.73 19.25
N THR A 82 -7.61 -12.65 19.73
CA THR A 82 -6.95 -11.71 20.65
C THR A 82 -7.95 -11.15 21.67
N LEU A 83 -7.44 -10.61 22.78
CA LEU A 83 -8.21 -9.85 23.75
C LEU A 83 -8.26 -8.35 23.41
N SER A 84 -7.42 -7.90 22.48
CA SER A 84 -7.38 -6.51 22.03
C SER A 84 -8.23 -6.32 20.79
N LEU A 85 -9.23 -5.43 20.86
CA LEU A 85 -10.01 -5.06 19.68
C LEU A 85 -9.13 -4.38 18.62
N ASP A 86 -8.20 -3.52 19.04
CA ASP A 86 -7.31 -2.80 18.14
C ASP A 86 -6.41 -3.76 17.35
N GLU A 87 -5.88 -4.80 17.99
CA GLU A 87 -5.07 -5.82 17.29
C GLU A 87 -5.92 -6.61 16.26
N ALA A 88 -7.18 -6.90 16.58
CA ALA A 88 -8.10 -7.55 15.64
C ALA A 88 -8.41 -6.64 14.44
N LEU A 89 -8.63 -5.33 14.68
CA LEU A 89 -8.89 -4.33 13.64
C LEU A 89 -7.65 -4.06 12.78
N ASP A 90 -6.45 -3.99 13.37
CA ASP A 90 -5.18 -3.85 12.65
C ASP A 90 -4.92 -5.09 11.75
N THR A 91 -5.22 -6.29 12.26
CA THR A 91 -5.14 -7.52 11.46
C THR A 91 -6.13 -7.49 10.29
N LEU A 92 -7.37 -7.05 10.53
CA LEU A 92 -8.38 -6.91 9.48
C LEU A 92 -7.94 -5.89 8.42
N GLU A 93 -7.48 -4.71 8.82
CA GLU A 93 -6.99 -3.67 7.92
C GLU A 93 -5.82 -4.16 7.05
N SER A 94 -4.88 -4.90 7.64
CA SER A 94 -3.77 -5.53 6.93
C SER A 94 -4.26 -6.57 5.91
N ASP A 95 -5.16 -7.45 6.32
CA ASP A 95 -5.71 -8.50 5.46
C ASP A 95 -6.58 -7.97 4.32
N LEU A 96 -7.36 -6.91 4.56
CA LEU A 96 -8.15 -6.24 3.54
C LEU A 96 -7.24 -5.69 2.44
N ARG A 97 -6.17 -4.99 2.82
CA ARG A 97 -5.18 -4.46 1.86
C ARG A 97 -4.47 -5.56 1.09
N GLN A 98 -4.03 -6.63 1.76
CA GLN A 98 -3.42 -7.79 1.09
C GLN A 98 -4.39 -8.47 0.13
N THR A 99 -5.66 -8.60 0.52
CA THR A 99 -6.71 -9.21 -0.31
C THR A 99 -6.97 -8.37 -1.56
N VAL A 100 -7.15 -7.07 -1.40
CA VAL A 100 -7.29 -6.14 -2.54
C VAL A 100 -6.08 -6.23 -3.47
N ALA A 101 -4.86 -6.17 -2.93
CA ALA A 101 -3.64 -6.24 -3.74
C ALA A 101 -3.49 -7.58 -4.49
N ALA A 102 -3.89 -8.69 -3.88
CA ALA A 102 -3.75 -10.02 -4.44
C ALA A 102 -4.81 -10.36 -5.50
N PHE A 103 -6.01 -9.80 -5.37
CA PHE A 103 -7.16 -10.19 -6.18
C PHE A 103 -7.67 -9.09 -7.13
N SER A 104 -7.17 -7.86 -7.03
CA SER A 104 -7.60 -6.74 -7.88
C SER A 104 -7.70 -7.13 -9.36
N ARG A 105 -8.83 -6.74 -9.98
CA ARG A 105 -9.13 -6.99 -11.40
C ARG A 105 -8.67 -5.84 -12.29
N ASP A 106 -8.56 -4.63 -11.74
CA ASP A 106 -8.35 -3.43 -12.55
C ASP A 106 -6.96 -2.80 -12.37
N ARG A 107 -6.19 -3.25 -11.38
CA ARG A 107 -4.88 -2.69 -11.04
C ARG A 107 -3.85 -3.77 -10.74
N VAL A 108 -2.58 -3.40 -10.89
CA VAL A 108 -1.41 -4.22 -10.53
C VAL A 108 -0.74 -3.58 -9.33
N PHE A 109 -0.61 -4.35 -8.25
CA PHE A 109 0.00 -3.89 -7.00
C PHE A 109 1.46 -4.34 -6.92
N VAL A 110 2.35 -3.38 -6.70
CA VAL A 110 3.79 -3.62 -6.45
C VAL A 110 4.14 -3.13 -5.05
N HIS A 111 4.83 -3.94 -4.25
CA HIS A 111 5.34 -3.52 -2.95
C HIS A 111 6.42 -2.45 -3.12
N ALA A 112 6.01 -1.19 -3.00
CA ALA A 112 6.82 -0.03 -3.27
C ALA A 112 6.29 1.19 -2.53
N GLY A 113 7.21 2.04 -2.05
CA GLY A 113 6.88 3.41 -1.68
C GLY A 113 6.77 4.26 -2.95
N VAL A 114 5.90 5.27 -2.94
CA VAL A 114 5.63 6.15 -4.08
C VAL A 114 5.52 7.59 -3.61
N VAL A 115 6.26 8.46 -4.28
CA VAL A 115 6.10 9.91 -4.20
C VAL A 115 5.99 10.52 -5.61
N GLY A 116 5.34 11.67 -5.72
CA GLY A 116 5.29 12.49 -6.92
C GLY A 116 6.34 13.60 -6.87
N TRP A 117 7.05 13.79 -7.97
CA TRP A 117 8.05 14.85 -8.16
C TRP A 117 7.98 15.38 -9.58
N HIS A 118 7.80 16.70 -9.73
CA HIS A 118 7.75 17.39 -11.04
C HIS A 118 6.82 16.71 -12.07
N GLY A 119 5.61 16.31 -11.65
CA GLY A 119 4.62 15.68 -12.52
C GLY A 119 4.89 14.20 -12.86
N GLY A 120 5.87 13.57 -12.23
CA GLY A 120 6.20 12.15 -12.39
C GLY A 120 6.26 11.40 -11.07
N ALA A 121 6.01 10.09 -11.10
CA ALA A 121 6.15 9.25 -9.92
C ALA A 121 7.56 8.66 -9.79
N ILE A 122 8.03 8.62 -8.55
CA ILE A 122 9.21 7.89 -8.11
C ILE A 122 8.74 6.65 -7.36
N LEU A 123 9.02 5.48 -7.91
CA LEU A 123 8.75 4.19 -7.25
C LEU A 123 9.99 3.74 -6.48
N ILE A 124 9.80 3.26 -5.26
CA ILE A 124 10.85 2.69 -4.41
C ILE A 124 10.47 1.25 -4.08
N PRO A 125 10.71 0.29 -4.98
CA PRO A 125 10.39 -1.11 -4.73
C PRO A 125 11.25 -1.67 -3.60
N GLY A 126 10.67 -2.55 -2.80
CA GLY A 126 11.42 -3.20 -1.74
C GLY A 126 10.57 -4.07 -0.84
N ARG A 127 11.21 -5.01 -0.16
CA ARG A 127 10.57 -5.86 0.85
C ARG A 127 10.15 -5.03 2.07
N SER A 128 9.29 -5.59 2.92
CA SER A 128 9.09 -5.05 4.26
C SER A 128 10.44 -4.87 4.95
N TYR A 129 10.58 -3.84 5.78
CA TYR A 129 11.82 -3.51 6.50
C TYR A 129 13.01 -3.03 5.65
N SER A 130 12.87 -2.82 4.33
CA SER A 130 13.97 -2.29 3.50
C SER A 130 14.23 -0.79 3.67
N GLY A 131 13.49 -0.11 4.55
CA GLY A 131 13.58 1.34 4.77
C GLY A 131 12.81 2.20 3.75
N LYS A 132 11.81 1.64 3.07
CA LYS A 132 10.95 2.40 2.12
C LYS A 132 10.23 3.55 2.80
N THR A 133 9.50 3.27 3.88
CA THR A 133 8.70 4.28 4.60
C THR A 133 9.59 5.43 5.09
N SER A 134 10.79 5.14 5.59
CA SER A 134 11.76 6.16 5.98
C SER A 134 12.20 7.03 4.80
N LEU A 135 12.47 6.43 3.63
CA LEU A 135 12.84 7.20 2.44
C LEU A 135 11.67 8.01 1.89
N VAL A 136 10.46 7.46 1.86
CA VAL A 136 9.23 8.18 1.46
C VAL A 136 9.00 9.37 2.39
N ARG A 137 9.13 9.19 3.70
CA ARG A 137 9.01 10.27 4.69
C ARG A 137 9.95 11.44 4.39
N GLU A 138 11.24 11.15 4.15
CA GLU A 138 12.22 12.20 3.87
C GLU A 138 12.04 12.84 2.49
N LEU A 139 11.56 12.09 1.49
CA LEU A 139 11.19 12.67 0.19
C LEU A 139 10.01 13.63 0.33
N VAL A 140 9.00 13.27 1.14
CA VAL A 140 7.84 14.14 1.40
C VAL A 140 8.27 15.41 2.14
N ARG A 141 9.10 15.27 3.18
CA ARG A 141 9.70 16.43 3.89
C ARG A 141 10.53 17.33 2.99
N ALA A 142 11.15 16.76 1.96
CA ALA A 142 11.90 17.49 0.94
C ALA A 142 11.01 18.08 -0.18
N GLY A 143 9.68 18.03 -0.04
CA GLY A 143 8.72 18.66 -0.95
C GLY A 143 8.09 17.74 -1.99
N ALA A 144 8.35 16.43 -1.95
CA ALA A 144 7.67 15.48 -2.82
C ALA A 144 6.22 15.23 -2.38
N VAL A 145 5.33 14.99 -3.34
CA VAL A 145 3.91 14.69 -3.09
C VAL A 145 3.77 13.24 -2.64
N TYR A 146 3.07 12.97 -1.54
CA TYR A 146 2.89 11.61 -1.03
C TYR A 146 1.87 10.82 -1.87
N TYR A 147 2.18 9.57 -2.26
CA TYR A 147 1.24 8.68 -2.95
C TYR A 147 0.98 7.37 -2.20
N SER A 148 2.03 6.74 -1.66
CA SER A 148 1.92 5.54 -0.81
C SER A 148 3.26 5.21 -0.14
N ASP A 149 3.24 4.56 1.02
CA ASP A 149 4.43 3.95 1.63
C ASP A 149 4.47 2.42 1.48
N GLU A 150 3.42 1.82 0.91
CA GLU A 150 3.21 0.36 0.89
C GLU A 150 3.09 -0.22 -0.51
N PHE A 151 2.23 0.36 -1.35
CA PHE A 151 1.92 -0.15 -2.68
C PHE A 151 2.00 0.93 -3.76
N ALA A 152 2.69 0.61 -4.85
CA ALA A 152 2.43 1.25 -6.13
C ALA A 152 1.27 0.55 -6.82
N VAL A 153 0.18 1.29 -7.05
CA VAL A 153 -1.03 0.80 -7.71
C VAL A 153 -1.01 1.24 -9.18
N LEU A 154 -0.64 0.32 -10.07
CA LEU A 154 -0.47 0.59 -11.49
C LEU A 154 -1.72 0.23 -12.29
N ASP A 155 -2.09 1.08 -13.24
CA ASP A 155 -3.07 0.73 -14.28
C ASP A 155 -2.42 0.08 -15.51
N GLY A 156 -3.25 -0.30 -16.48
CA GLY A 156 -2.79 -0.94 -17.72
C GLY A 156 -1.94 -0.04 -18.63
N ARG A 157 -1.87 1.28 -18.36
CA ARG A 157 -1.00 2.24 -19.06
C ARG A 157 0.29 2.51 -18.27
N GLY A 158 0.51 1.82 -17.15
CA GLY A 158 1.68 2.00 -16.30
C GLY A 158 1.67 3.29 -15.46
N ARG A 159 0.51 3.98 -15.33
CA ARG A 159 0.40 5.13 -14.43
C ARG A 159 0.14 4.63 -13.01
N VAL A 160 0.76 5.29 -12.04
CA VAL A 160 0.55 5.00 -10.62
C VAL A 160 -0.60 5.84 -10.07
N HIS A 161 -1.52 5.17 -9.40
CA HIS A 161 -2.67 5.77 -8.71
C HIS A 161 -2.31 5.95 -7.24
N PRO A 162 -2.84 7.01 -6.57
CA PRO A 162 -2.67 7.17 -5.13
C PRO A 162 -3.20 5.95 -4.37
N PHE A 163 -2.44 5.52 -3.36
CA PHE A 163 -2.85 4.56 -2.34
C PHE A 163 -2.47 5.14 -0.98
N ALA A 164 -3.01 6.34 -0.73
CA ALA A 164 -2.62 7.20 0.38
C ALA A 164 -3.31 6.72 1.66
N LYS A 165 -2.55 5.97 2.46
CA LYS A 165 -2.85 5.70 3.86
C LYS A 165 -1.86 6.48 4.75
N PRO A 166 -2.13 6.68 6.04
CA PRO A 166 -1.12 7.19 6.96
C PRO A 166 0.16 6.35 6.90
N LEU A 167 1.32 7.01 6.84
CA LEU A 167 2.63 6.39 6.82
C LEU A 167 2.84 5.61 8.12
N SER A 168 3.37 4.39 8.00
CA SER A 168 3.69 3.55 9.16
C SER A 168 5.16 3.73 9.56
N ILE A 169 5.45 4.84 10.25
CA ILE A 169 6.81 5.23 10.66
C ILE A 169 7.22 4.40 11.88
N ARG A 170 8.40 3.78 11.79
CA ARG A 170 8.96 2.99 12.89
C ARG A 170 9.90 3.85 13.72
N GLU A 171 9.62 3.91 15.02
CA GLU A 171 10.44 4.59 16.04
C GLU A 171 10.77 3.55 17.13
N GLY A 172 11.91 2.86 16.95
CA GLY A 172 12.26 1.71 17.78
C GLY A 172 11.27 0.56 17.63
N ALA A 173 10.68 0.11 18.73
CA ALA A 173 9.67 -0.96 18.76
C ALA A 173 8.26 -0.47 18.38
N LEU A 174 8.02 0.84 18.37
CA LEU A 174 6.70 1.42 18.12
C LEU A 174 6.52 1.76 16.64
N VAL A 175 5.30 1.55 16.15
CA VAL A 175 4.88 1.98 14.81
C VAL A 175 3.91 3.15 14.99
N ARG A 176 4.35 4.35 14.63
CA ARG A 176 3.49 5.54 14.62
C ARG A 176 2.84 5.67 13.24
N ARG A 177 1.53 5.88 13.22
CA ARG A 177 0.78 6.28 12.02
C ARG A 177 0.87 7.79 11.90
N CYS A 178 1.30 8.28 10.74
CA CYS A 178 1.49 9.70 10.49
C CYS A 178 0.96 10.06 9.10
N SER A 179 0.06 11.02 9.01
CA SER A 179 -0.46 11.57 7.76
C SER A 179 0.65 12.28 6.97
N ALA A 180 0.42 12.53 5.68
CA ALA A 180 1.38 13.30 4.88
C ALA A 180 1.42 14.77 5.35
N GLU A 181 0.28 15.28 5.80
CA GLU A 181 0.05 16.65 6.26
C GLU A 181 0.82 16.91 7.56
N GLU A 182 0.86 15.96 8.50
CA GLU A 182 1.71 16.01 9.70
C GLU A 182 3.22 16.07 9.37
N LEU A 183 3.63 15.67 8.17
CA LEU A 183 5.00 15.78 7.69
C LEU A 183 5.27 17.08 6.91
N GLY A 184 4.27 17.97 6.82
CA GLY A 184 4.32 19.18 5.99
C GLY A 184 4.14 18.92 4.49
N GLY A 185 3.69 17.71 4.12
CA GLY A 185 3.44 17.31 2.74
C GLY A 185 1.97 17.33 2.36
N VAL A 186 1.70 16.90 1.12
CA VAL A 186 0.34 16.75 0.59
C VAL A 186 0.18 15.40 -0.09
N CYS A 187 -1.04 14.86 -0.06
CA CYS A 187 -1.39 13.64 -0.78
C CYS A 187 -1.68 13.94 -2.27
N GLY A 188 -1.15 13.09 -3.15
CA GLY A 188 -1.51 13.11 -4.57
C GLY A 188 -2.91 12.55 -4.79
N VAL A 189 -3.63 13.14 -5.76
CA VAL A 189 -5.00 12.75 -6.10
C VAL A 189 -5.15 12.20 -7.52
N ASN A 190 -4.23 12.55 -8.41
CA ASN A 190 -4.29 12.20 -9.83
C ASN A 190 -3.24 11.13 -10.19
N PRO A 191 -3.51 10.23 -11.15
CA PRO A 191 -2.52 9.25 -11.56
C PRO A 191 -1.30 9.88 -12.23
N LEU A 192 -0.09 9.44 -11.90
CA LEU A 192 1.16 9.95 -12.49
C LEU A 192 1.85 8.91 -13.38
N PRO A 193 2.50 9.33 -14.48
CA PRO A 193 3.43 8.46 -15.18
C PRO A 193 4.64 8.15 -14.30
N VAL A 194 5.17 6.93 -14.36
CA VAL A 194 6.41 6.58 -13.65
C VAL A 194 7.60 7.21 -14.37
N ARG A 195 8.37 8.04 -13.65
CA ARG A 195 9.57 8.71 -14.17
C ARG A 195 10.86 8.19 -13.57
N ALA A 196 10.79 7.63 -12.37
CA ALA A 196 11.94 7.00 -11.75
C ALA A 196 11.57 5.73 -10.99
N ILE A 197 12.47 4.75 -11.02
CA ILE A 197 12.40 3.54 -10.20
C ILE A 197 13.72 3.43 -9.44
N VAL A 198 13.64 3.40 -8.11
CA VAL A 198 14.79 3.49 -7.21
C VAL A 198 14.88 2.21 -6.38
N LEU A 199 15.78 1.33 -6.80
CA LEU A 199 16.07 0.07 -6.14
C LEU A 199 17.15 0.29 -5.10
N THR A 200 16.74 0.46 -3.84
CA THR A 200 17.67 0.77 -2.76
C THR A 200 17.41 -0.01 -1.50
N GLY A 201 18.50 -0.32 -0.78
CA GLY A 201 18.48 -0.86 0.58
C GLY A 201 19.28 0.02 1.53
N TYR A 202 18.92 0.01 2.81
CA TYR A 202 19.68 0.69 3.85
C TYR A 202 20.88 -0.14 4.30
N ARG A 203 22.03 0.51 4.47
CA ARG A 203 23.20 -0.04 5.16
C ARG A 203 23.81 1.05 6.02
N VAL A 204 24.24 0.69 7.23
CA VAL A 204 25.06 1.59 8.08
C VAL A 204 26.30 1.98 7.29
N ALA A 205 26.64 3.28 7.30
CA ALA A 205 27.72 3.88 6.50
C ALA A 205 27.58 3.69 4.98
N GLY A 206 26.37 3.36 4.48
CA GLY A 206 26.11 3.33 3.04
C GLY A 206 26.18 4.72 2.42
N HIS A 207 26.71 4.81 1.20
CA HIS A 207 26.72 6.06 0.44
C HIS A 207 25.91 5.89 -0.83
N TRP A 208 25.02 6.87 -1.08
CA TRP A 208 24.18 6.87 -2.27
C TRP A 208 25.01 7.19 -3.53
N ARG A 209 25.42 6.15 -4.25
CA ARG A 209 26.11 6.23 -5.54
C ARG A 209 25.46 5.25 -6.52
N PRO A 210 24.26 5.55 -7.03
CA PRO A 210 23.50 4.60 -7.80
C PRO A 210 24.08 4.40 -9.20
N VAL A 211 23.95 3.17 -9.70
CA VAL A 211 24.16 2.84 -11.11
C VAL A 211 22.82 2.84 -11.84
N ARG A 212 22.84 3.15 -13.14
CA ARG A 212 21.66 3.01 -13.99
C ARG A 212 21.45 1.55 -14.35
N LEU A 213 20.21 1.10 -14.33
CA LEU A 213 19.82 -0.22 -14.82
C LEU A 213 19.14 -0.12 -16.19
N THR A 214 19.17 -1.21 -16.93
CA THR A 214 18.39 -1.34 -18.16
C THR A 214 16.90 -1.51 -17.85
N PRO A 215 16.00 -1.18 -18.80
CA PRO A 215 14.57 -1.47 -18.66
C PRO A 215 14.27 -2.93 -18.32
N GLY A 216 14.98 -3.89 -18.92
CA GLY A 216 14.79 -5.32 -18.62
C GLY A 216 15.13 -5.68 -17.17
N GLN A 217 16.24 -5.16 -16.64
CA GLN A 217 16.62 -5.35 -15.24
C GLN A 217 15.60 -4.72 -14.29
N ALA A 218 15.06 -3.56 -14.65
CA ALA A 218 14.02 -2.88 -13.87
C ALA A 218 12.71 -3.69 -13.82
N LEU A 219 12.28 -4.22 -14.98
CA LEU A 219 11.10 -5.06 -15.08
C LEU A 219 11.22 -6.30 -14.20
N LEU A 220 12.36 -7.01 -14.25
CA LEU A 220 12.63 -8.16 -13.40
C LEU A 220 12.62 -7.80 -11.90
N ALA A 221 13.19 -6.66 -11.55
CA ALA A 221 13.19 -6.18 -10.17
C ALA A 221 11.78 -5.84 -9.67
N LEU A 222 10.96 -5.18 -10.49
CA LEU A 222 9.55 -4.90 -10.13
C LEU A 222 8.71 -6.17 -10.05
N LEU A 223 8.91 -7.13 -10.95
CA LEU A 223 8.23 -8.43 -10.92
C LEU A 223 8.45 -9.15 -9.58
N ALA A 224 9.68 -9.10 -9.03
CA ALA A 224 10.00 -9.68 -7.74
C ALA A 224 9.25 -9.06 -6.54
N HIS A 225 8.68 -7.86 -6.73
CA HIS A 225 7.90 -7.13 -5.72
C HIS A 225 6.41 -7.05 -6.05
N THR A 226 5.95 -7.68 -7.13
CA THR A 226 4.55 -7.60 -7.60
C THR A 226 3.68 -8.67 -6.94
N VAL A 227 2.57 -8.26 -6.30
CA VAL A 227 1.71 -9.17 -5.52
C VAL A 227 0.95 -10.18 -6.40
N PRO A 228 0.22 -9.78 -7.46
CA PRO A 228 -0.58 -10.73 -8.23
C PRO A 228 0.19 -11.47 -9.34
N VAL A 229 1.54 -11.49 -9.35
CA VAL A 229 2.33 -11.99 -10.50
C VAL A 229 1.92 -13.39 -10.95
N ARG A 230 1.64 -14.30 -10.00
CA ARG A 230 1.26 -15.68 -10.33
C ARG A 230 -0.18 -15.84 -10.80
N ARG A 231 -1.07 -14.91 -10.43
CA ARG A 231 -2.51 -14.98 -10.74
C ARG A 231 -2.85 -14.29 -12.05
N ARG A 232 -2.16 -13.20 -12.40
CA ARG A 232 -2.44 -12.37 -13.58
C ARG A 232 -1.15 -11.97 -14.33
N PRO A 233 -0.33 -12.94 -14.79
CA PRO A 233 1.01 -12.65 -15.31
C PRO A 233 1.00 -11.72 -16.52
N ARG A 234 0.08 -11.91 -17.48
CA ARG A 234 -0.03 -11.06 -18.68
C ARG A 234 -0.36 -9.60 -18.34
N SER A 235 -1.33 -9.38 -17.45
CA SER A 235 -1.72 -8.03 -17.02
C SER A 235 -0.62 -7.35 -16.21
N ALA A 236 0.04 -8.10 -15.32
CA ALA A 236 1.18 -7.61 -14.55
C ALA A 236 2.33 -7.19 -15.46
N LEU A 237 2.75 -8.08 -16.38
CA LEU A 237 3.84 -7.79 -17.32
C LEU A 237 3.55 -6.55 -18.17
N ARG A 238 2.32 -6.41 -18.70
CA ARG A 238 1.95 -5.26 -19.53
C ARG A 238 2.03 -3.95 -18.76
N ALA A 239 1.44 -3.89 -17.56
CA ALA A 239 1.48 -2.69 -16.72
C ALA A 239 2.90 -2.32 -16.32
N LEU A 240 3.73 -3.31 -15.95
CA LEU A 240 5.12 -3.09 -15.58
C LEU A 240 5.98 -2.64 -16.76
N GLN A 241 5.80 -3.22 -17.95
CA GLN A 241 6.47 -2.77 -19.17
C GLN A 241 6.15 -1.30 -19.48
N SER A 242 4.87 -0.93 -19.39
CA SER A 242 4.45 0.47 -19.57
C SER A 242 5.03 1.39 -18.49
N ALA A 243 5.10 0.95 -17.22
CA ALA A 243 5.66 1.74 -16.13
C ALA A 243 7.19 1.94 -16.23
N VAL A 244 7.92 0.96 -16.76
CA VAL A 244 9.37 1.07 -16.95
C VAL A 244 9.72 1.90 -18.19
N SER A 245 8.81 1.97 -19.17
CA SER A 245 9.05 2.70 -20.40
C SER A 245 9.26 4.20 -20.14
N GLY A 246 10.47 4.69 -20.46
CA GLY A 246 10.85 6.09 -20.24
C GLY A 246 11.16 6.47 -18.79
N ALA A 247 11.25 5.50 -17.86
CA ALA A 247 11.66 5.74 -16.49
C ALA A 247 13.19 5.65 -16.33
N VAL A 248 13.77 6.56 -15.54
CA VAL A 248 15.15 6.44 -15.09
C VAL A 248 15.22 5.41 -13.97
N VAL A 249 16.02 4.36 -14.14
CA VAL A 249 16.11 3.27 -13.17
C VAL A 249 17.47 3.32 -12.48
N LEU A 250 17.44 3.50 -11.16
CA LEU A 250 18.61 3.65 -10.31
C LEU A 250 18.68 2.50 -9.31
N LYS A 251 19.86 1.91 -9.17
CA LYS A 251 20.14 0.90 -8.13
C LYS A 251 21.37 1.28 -7.32
N GLY A 252 21.25 1.24 -6.01
CA GLY A 252 22.36 1.53 -5.11
C GLY A 252 22.03 1.17 -3.66
N VAL A 253 23.04 1.19 -2.81
CA VAL A 253 22.84 1.16 -1.35
C VAL A 253 22.78 2.60 -0.86
N ARG A 254 21.96 2.87 0.15
CA ARG A 254 21.92 4.18 0.82
C ARG A 254 22.30 4.06 2.28
N GLY A 255 22.85 5.15 2.82
CA GLY A 255 22.90 5.42 4.25
C GLY A 255 21.61 6.12 4.67
N GLU A 256 21.73 7.21 5.41
CA GLU A 256 20.60 7.95 5.95
C GLU A 256 19.62 8.46 4.87
N ALA A 257 18.34 8.39 5.21
CA ALA A 257 17.25 8.60 4.25
C ALA A 257 17.14 10.04 3.76
N ASP A 258 17.47 11.02 4.61
CA ASP A 258 17.41 12.45 4.33
C ASP A 258 18.49 12.88 3.31
N VAL A 259 19.71 12.38 3.47
CA VAL A 259 20.82 12.58 2.54
C VAL A 259 20.50 11.95 1.19
N ALA A 260 20.00 10.70 1.20
CA ALA A 260 19.60 10.01 -0.02
C ALA A 260 18.43 10.70 -0.74
N ALA A 261 17.43 11.18 0.00
CA ALA A 261 16.28 11.89 -0.55
C ALA A 261 16.70 13.17 -1.28
N ARG A 262 17.49 14.04 -0.63
CA ARG A 262 17.99 15.29 -1.26
C ARG A 262 18.81 15.02 -2.51
N ALA A 263 19.74 14.06 -2.45
CA ALA A 263 20.56 13.69 -3.60
C ALA A 263 19.73 13.12 -4.76
N LEU A 264 18.71 12.32 -4.45
CA LEU A 264 17.79 11.76 -5.44
C LEU A 264 16.96 12.85 -6.14
N LEU A 265 16.33 13.75 -5.37
CA LEU A 265 15.50 14.81 -5.93
C LEU A 265 16.33 15.81 -6.74
N ALA A 266 17.51 16.19 -6.27
CA ALA A 266 18.42 17.07 -7.02
C ALA A 266 18.81 16.45 -8.37
N ARG A 267 19.15 15.16 -8.38
CA ARG A 267 19.48 14.44 -9.62
C ARG A 267 18.29 14.38 -10.58
N LEU A 268 17.11 13.98 -10.10
CA LEU A 268 15.93 13.84 -10.95
C LEU A 268 15.38 15.20 -11.41
N GLY A 269 15.59 16.27 -10.63
CA GLY A 269 15.27 17.64 -11.03
C GLY A 269 16.17 18.15 -12.17
N ALA A 270 17.46 17.81 -12.16
CA ALA A 270 18.38 18.16 -13.24
C ALA A 270 18.13 17.36 -14.53
N GLU A 271 17.62 16.13 -14.42
CA GLU A 271 17.28 15.25 -15.55
C GLU A 271 15.86 15.48 -16.09
N ALA A 272 15.04 16.33 -15.45
CA ALA A 272 13.70 16.65 -15.94
C ALA A 272 13.79 17.47 -17.24
N PRO A 273 13.07 17.09 -18.32
CA PRO A 273 12.97 17.96 -19.49
C PRO A 273 12.38 19.30 -19.03
N ALA A 274 12.86 20.40 -19.61
CA ALA A 274 12.27 21.72 -19.44
C ALA A 274 10.82 21.66 -19.93
N VAL A 275 9.88 21.30 -19.06
CA VAL A 275 8.45 21.42 -19.36
C VAL A 275 8.21 22.91 -19.52
N ALA A 276 7.74 23.28 -20.72
CA ALA A 276 7.42 24.63 -21.11
C ALA A 276 6.73 25.36 -19.94
N ARG A 277 7.34 26.46 -19.51
CA ARG A 277 6.67 27.48 -18.71
C ARG A 277 5.56 28.04 -19.61
N ALA A 278 4.40 27.39 -19.61
CA ALA A 278 3.21 27.97 -20.21
C ALA A 278 2.80 29.15 -19.34
N SER A 279 2.85 30.31 -19.98
CA SER A 279 2.35 31.61 -19.50
C SER A 279 0.86 31.55 -19.18
#